data_AF-A0A3Q9FVA1-F1
#
_entry.id   AF-A0A3Q9FVA1-F1
#
_cell.length_a   1.000
_cell.length_b   1.000
_cell.length_c   1.000
_cell.angle_alpha   90.00
_cell.angle_beta   90.00
_cell.angle_gamma   90.00
#
_symmetry.space_group_name_H-M   'P 1'
#
loop_
_entity.id
_entity.type
_entity.pdbx_description
1 polymer ?
#
loop_
_entity_poly.entity_id
_entity_poly.type
_entity_poly.pdbx_seq_one_letter_code
_entity_poly.pdbx_strand_id
1 'polypeptide(L)'
;MNKYPSESMPLDGSLWGIAKISNGLIDKLGDKGNTFDGVDFVVTMSGKLKIGKKHHFLGKGESVQAAGTLKIVKGKVKKIENDSGHYLPSIEETLLFPAIFEDLGLKIKGAALKIKYIKNGKFETITKFVQ
;
A
#
# COMPACT_ATOMS: atom_id res chain seq x y z
N MET A 1 1.54 -12.31 4.12
CA MET A 1 2.10 -12.57 5.49
C MET A 1 3.43 -11.83 5.63
N ASN A 2 3.83 -11.39 6.84
CA ASN A 2 5.17 -10.81 7.06
C ASN A 2 6.23 -11.93 6.98
N LYS A 3 7.24 -11.79 6.10
CA LYS A 3 8.30 -12.77 5.89
C LYS A 3 9.43 -12.69 6.94
N TYR A 4 9.54 -11.55 7.64
CA TYR A 4 10.57 -11.31 8.65
C TYR A 4 9.97 -10.69 9.92
N PRO A 5 9.13 -11.43 10.68
CA PRO A 5 8.45 -10.91 11.86
C PRO A 5 9.36 -10.71 13.08
N SER A 6 10.52 -11.38 13.12
CA SER A 6 11.48 -11.33 14.23
C SER A 6 12.58 -10.29 14.03
N GLU A 7 12.60 -9.57 12.92
CA GLU A 7 13.59 -8.52 12.69
C GLU A 7 13.32 -7.32 13.60
N SER A 8 14.38 -6.62 14.01
CA SER A 8 14.23 -5.41 14.81
C SER A 8 13.44 -4.33 14.04
N MET A 9 12.61 -3.58 14.77
CA MET A 9 11.88 -2.46 14.18
C MET A 9 12.84 -1.40 13.64
N PRO A 10 12.61 -0.88 12.42
CA PRO A 10 13.45 0.16 11.86
C PRO A 10 13.32 1.46 12.67
N LEU A 11 14.46 2.05 13.06
CA LEU A 11 14.52 3.29 13.84
C LEU A 11 14.03 4.52 13.05
N ASP A 12 14.06 4.46 11.72
CA ASP A 12 13.66 5.53 10.80
C ASP A 12 12.23 5.36 10.24
N GLY A 13 11.47 4.38 10.75
CA GLY A 13 10.05 4.19 10.43
C GLY A 13 9.18 5.35 10.94
N SER A 14 8.14 5.72 10.19
CA SER A 14 7.23 6.79 10.62
C SER A 14 5.81 6.56 10.13
N LEU A 15 4.84 6.75 11.02
CA LEU A 15 3.42 6.80 10.67
C LEU A 15 3.04 8.25 10.39
N TRP A 16 2.55 8.54 9.18
CA TRP A 16 2.04 9.87 8.84
C TRP A 16 0.56 9.99 9.14
N GLY A 17 -0.18 8.88 9.08
CA GLY A 17 -1.54 8.82 9.56
C GLY A 17 -2.25 7.53 9.19
N ILE A 18 -3.42 7.35 9.80
CA ILE A 18 -4.43 6.39 9.35
C ILE A 18 -5.37 7.17 8.43
N ALA A 19 -5.49 6.74 7.18
CA ALA A 19 -6.27 7.44 6.17
C ALA A 19 -7.75 7.48 6.55
N LYS A 20 -8.34 8.68 6.52
CA LYS A 20 -9.79 8.87 6.47
C LYS A 20 -10.20 9.00 5.01
N ILE A 21 -11.32 8.40 4.67
CA ILE A 21 -11.80 8.31 3.29
C ILE A 21 -13.16 9.01 3.22
N SER A 22 -13.21 10.08 2.42
CA SER A 22 -14.40 10.91 2.24
C SER A 22 -14.70 11.04 0.74
N ASN A 23 -15.92 10.72 0.33
CA ASN A 23 -16.34 10.73 -1.09
C ASN A 23 -15.45 9.88 -2.04
N GLY A 24 -14.79 8.87 -1.48
CA GLY A 24 -13.85 8.00 -2.19
C GLY A 24 -12.47 8.59 -2.44
N LEU A 25 -12.09 9.62 -1.70
CA LEU A 25 -10.77 10.24 -1.70
C LEU A 25 -10.12 10.14 -0.32
N ILE A 26 -8.79 10.11 -0.29
CA ILE A 26 -8.00 10.18 0.94
C ILE A 26 -7.95 11.63 1.43
N ASP A 27 -8.40 11.86 2.66
CA ASP A 27 -8.30 13.15 3.33
C ASP A 27 -6.85 13.53 3.66
N LYS A 28 -6.60 14.79 3.98
CA LYS A 28 -5.25 15.26 4.37
C LYS A 28 -4.74 14.53 5.61
N LEU A 29 -3.52 14.03 5.55
CA LEU A 29 -2.80 13.41 6.66
C LEU A 29 -2.06 14.50 7.46
N GLY A 30 -2.80 15.29 8.23
CA GLY A 30 -2.24 16.45 8.95
C GLY A 30 -1.45 17.36 8.02
N ASP A 31 -0.25 17.75 8.45
CA ASP A 31 0.64 18.64 7.70
C ASP A 31 1.30 17.97 6.48
N LYS A 32 1.23 16.64 6.35
CA LYS A 32 1.75 15.91 5.17
C LYS A 32 0.87 16.10 3.94
N GLY A 33 -0.37 16.53 4.10
CA GLY A 33 -1.32 16.68 3.01
C GLY A 33 -1.83 15.34 2.46
N ASN A 34 -2.25 15.32 1.19
CA ASN A 34 -2.81 14.14 0.53
C ASN A 34 -2.32 13.97 -0.92
N THR A 35 -1.10 14.41 -1.21
CA THR A 35 -0.44 14.21 -2.51
C THR A 35 0.93 13.63 -2.25
N PHE A 36 1.16 12.44 -2.81
CA PHE A 36 2.35 11.64 -2.55
C PHE A 36 2.75 10.90 -3.82
N ASP A 37 4.05 10.73 -4.06
CA ASP A 37 4.57 9.91 -5.15
C ASP A 37 5.44 8.79 -4.57
N GLY A 38 4.88 7.58 -4.49
CA GLY A 38 5.57 6.40 -3.97
C GLY A 38 5.63 6.31 -2.44
N VAL A 39 4.56 6.72 -1.75
CA VAL A 39 4.49 6.58 -0.27
C VAL A 39 4.18 5.14 0.14
N ASP A 40 4.80 4.66 1.21
CA ASP A 40 4.51 3.33 1.75
C ASP A 40 3.11 3.28 2.37
N PHE A 41 2.42 2.15 2.17
CA PHE A 41 1.15 1.88 2.81
C PHE A 41 1.08 0.46 3.37
N VAL A 42 0.22 0.29 4.37
CA VAL A 42 -0.23 -1.00 4.88
C VAL A 42 -1.73 -0.94 5.12
N VAL A 43 -2.47 -1.95 4.67
CA VAL A 43 -3.85 -2.21 5.09
C VAL A 43 -3.84 -3.32 6.14
N THR A 44 -4.17 -2.99 7.39
CA THR A 44 -4.18 -3.97 8.49
C THR A 44 -5.30 -4.99 8.31
N MET A 45 -5.21 -6.13 9.02
CA MET A 45 -6.30 -7.13 9.05
C MET A 45 -7.65 -6.56 9.54
N SER A 46 -7.62 -5.48 10.31
CA SER A 46 -8.80 -4.72 10.77
C SER A 46 -9.31 -3.67 9.78
N GLY A 47 -8.81 -3.63 8.54
CA GLY A 47 -9.27 -2.70 7.51
C GLY A 47 -8.83 -1.25 7.73
N LYS A 48 -7.65 -1.02 8.35
CA LYS A 48 -7.09 0.33 8.49
C LYS A 48 -5.98 0.57 7.48
N LEU A 49 -6.15 1.58 6.62
CA LEU A 49 -5.10 2.05 5.72
C LEU A 49 -4.15 2.99 6.46
N LYS A 50 -2.95 2.51 6.76
CA LYS A 50 -1.84 3.28 7.33
C LYS A 50 -0.92 3.75 6.21
N ILE A 51 -0.51 5.02 6.26
CA ILE A 51 0.39 5.64 5.28
C ILE A 51 1.60 6.23 6.03
N GLY A 52 2.80 6.06 5.48
CA GLY A 52 4.01 6.59 6.09
C GLY A 52 5.30 6.08 5.45
N LYS A 53 6.27 5.69 6.27
CA LYS A 53 7.55 5.10 5.87
C LYS A 53 7.79 3.76 6.55
N LYS A 54 8.36 2.82 5.80
CA LYS A 54 8.75 1.44 6.17
C LYS A 54 7.55 0.55 6.49
N HIS A 55 7.26 -0.41 5.62
CA HIS A 55 6.14 -1.36 5.80
C HIS A 55 6.22 -2.15 7.11
N HIS A 56 7.43 -2.51 7.55
CA HIS A 56 7.62 -3.23 8.80
C HIS A 56 7.11 -2.40 10.01
N PHE A 57 7.44 -1.11 10.05
CA PHE A 57 6.97 -0.18 11.07
C PHE A 57 5.44 0.01 11.01
N LEU A 58 4.89 0.21 9.80
CA LEU A 58 3.46 0.43 9.59
C LEU A 58 2.62 -0.81 10.00
N GLY A 59 3.09 -2.00 9.64
CA GLY A 59 2.46 -3.28 9.97
C GLY A 59 2.75 -3.78 11.39
N LYS A 60 3.73 -3.19 12.08
CA LYS A 60 4.19 -3.60 13.42
C LYS A 60 4.58 -5.08 13.54
N GLY A 61 5.17 -5.64 12.48
CA GLY A 61 5.53 -7.05 12.44
C GLY A 61 4.36 -8.01 12.19
N GLU A 62 3.11 -7.54 12.22
CA GLU A 62 1.91 -8.36 12.11
C GLU A 62 1.56 -8.73 10.65
N SER A 63 0.60 -9.65 10.48
CA SER A 63 0.01 -9.90 9.16
C SER A 63 -0.89 -8.73 8.72
N VAL A 64 -0.94 -8.50 7.41
CA VAL A 64 -1.65 -7.39 6.78
C VAL A 64 -2.38 -7.90 5.54
N GLN A 65 -3.47 -7.22 5.16
CA GLN A 65 -4.23 -7.56 3.96
C GLN A 65 -3.48 -7.11 2.70
N ALA A 66 -2.82 -5.96 2.77
CA ALA A 66 -2.04 -5.40 1.66
C ALA A 66 -0.88 -4.54 2.18
N ALA A 67 0.22 -4.53 1.45
CA ALA A 67 1.36 -3.63 1.67
C ALA A 67 2.02 -3.29 0.35
N GLY A 68 2.55 -2.08 0.23
CA GLY A 68 3.14 -1.62 -1.02
C GLY A 68 3.39 -0.12 -1.03
N THR A 69 3.37 0.49 -2.22
CA THR A 69 3.46 1.93 -2.39
C THR A 69 2.26 2.51 -3.15
N LEU A 70 1.93 3.77 -2.87
CA LEU A 70 0.87 4.52 -3.53
C LEU A 70 1.42 5.78 -4.20
N LYS A 71 0.85 6.11 -5.36
CA LYS A 71 0.83 7.48 -5.88
C LYS A 71 -0.56 8.06 -5.65
N ILE A 72 -0.62 9.18 -4.95
CA ILE A 72 -1.85 9.88 -4.58
C ILE A 72 -1.73 11.32 -5.09
N VAL A 73 -2.77 11.82 -5.76
CA VAL A 73 -2.84 13.21 -6.22
C VAL A 73 -4.15 13.82 -5.75
N LYS A 74 -4.06 14.81 -4.85
CA LYS A 74 -5.21 15.47 -4.21
C LYS A 74 -6.21 14.45 -3.63
N GLY A 75 -5.70 13.46 -2.91
CA GLY A 75 -6.50 12.39 -2.28
C GLY A 75 -6.93 11.27 -3.23
N LYS A 76 -6.79 11.44 -4.55
CA LYS A 76 -7.11 10.38 -5.53
C LYS A 76 -5.93 9.43 -5.70
N VAL A 77 -6.16 8.13 -5.50
CA VAL A 77 -5.18 7.09 -5.82
C VAL A 77 -5.02 7.02 -7.34
N LYS A 78 -3.77 7.13 -7.80
CA LYS A 78 -3.40 7.09 -9.23
C LYS A 78 -2.61 5.84 -9.59
N LYS A 79 -1.89 5.28 -8.63
CA LYS A 79 -1.07 4.09 -8.81
C LYS A 79 -0.95 3.33 -7.49
N ILE A 80 -0.99 2.01 -7.60
CA ILE A 80 -0.78 1.06 -6.51
C ILE A 80 0.33 0.12 -6.97
N GLU A 81 1.38 -0.05 -6.17
CA GLU A 81 2.43 -1.04 -6.43
C GLU A 81 2.57 -1.98 -5.23
N ASN A 82 2.85 -3.27 -5.45
CA ASN A 82 3.13 -4.23 -4.38
C ASN A 82 4.54 -4.15 -3.81
N ASP A 83 5.27 -3.08 -4.10
CA ASP A 83 6.66 -2.89 -3.68
C ASP A 83 6.72 -2.73 -2.16
N SER A 84 6.89 -3.85 -1.47
CA SER A 84 6.96 -3.92 -0.02
C SER A 84 7.93 -5.02 0.37
N GLY A 85 9.06 -4.65 0.96
CA GLY A 85 10.16 -5.58 1.21
C GLY A 85 9.72 -6.81 2.00
N HIS A 86 9.31 -6.61 3.26
CA HIS A 86 9.02 -7.71 4.18
C HIS A 86 7.75 -8.51 3.84
N TYR A 87 6.87 -7.96 3.03
CA TYR A 87 5.60 -8.62 2.69
C TYR A 87 5.62 -9.23 1.30
N LEU A 88 6.51 -8.76 0.40
CA LEU A 88 6.61 -9.04 -1.05
C LEU A 88 5.46 -9.94 -1.57
N PRO A 89 4.26 -9.34 -1.75
CA PRO A 89 3.03 -10.05 -2.08
C PRO A 89 3.15 -10.75 -3.42
N SER A 90 2.52 -11.93 -3.54
CA SER A 90 2.42 -12.66 -4.79
C SER A 90 1.61 -11.88 -5.83
N ILE A 91 1.63 -12.34 -7.08
CA ILE A 91 0.77 -11.78 -8.14
C ILE A 91 -0.69 -11.90 -7.73
N GLU A 92 -1.10 -13.06 -7.22
CA GLU A 92 -2.48 -13.34 -6.80
C GLU A 92 -2.92 -12.45 -5.65
N GLU A 93 -2.08 -12.29 -4.61
CA GLU A 93 -2.36 -11.38 -3.49
C GLU A 93 -2.47 -9.93 -3.98
N THR A 94 -1.59 -9.51 -4.88
CA THR A 94 -1.61 -8.14 -5.44
C THR A 94 -2.87 -7.88 -6.26
N LEU A 95 -3.42 -8.89 -6.94
CA LEU A 95 -4.66 -8.75 -7.69
C LEU A 95 -5.89 -8.50 -6.79
N LEU A 96 -5.79 -8.77 -5.49
CA LEU A 96 -6.83 -8.46 -4.51
C LEU A 96 -6.79 -7.00 -4.04
N PHE A 97 -5.69 -6.27 -4.28
CA PHE A 97 -5.54 -4.90 -3.79
C PHE A 97 -6.69 -4.00 -4.21
N PRO A 98 -7.14 -3.97 -5.48
CA PRO A 98 -8.26 -3.13 -5.88
C PRO A 98 -9.52 -3.33 -5.02
N ALA A 99 -9.93 -4.59 -4.82
CA ALA A 99 -11.09 -4.92 -3.99
C ALA A 99 -10.90 -4.44 -2.54
N ILE A 100 -9.72 -4.67 -1.95
CA ILE A 100 -9.40 -4.19 -0.59
C ILE A 100 -9.53 -2.66 -0.50
N PHE A 101 -9.03 -1.91 -1.49
CA PHE A 101 -9.13 -0.45 -1.51
C PHE A 101 -10.58 0.03 -1.73
N GLU A 102 -11.36 -0.68 -2.55
CA GLU A 102 -12.78 -0.39 -2.78
C GLU A 102 -13.64 -0.67 -1.53
N ASP A 103 -13.35 -1.73 -0.78
CA ASP A 103 -14.00 -2.06 0.50
C ASP A 103 -13.74 -0.99 1.57
N LEU A 104 -12.58 -0.31 1.50
CA LEU A 104 -12.29 0.87 2.32
C LEU A 104 -13.05 2.12 1.86
N GLY A 105 -13.75 2.06 0.72
CA GLY A 105 -14.55 3.13 0.14
C GLY A 105 -13.81 4.01 -0.88
N LEU A 106 -12.60 3.64 -1.32
CA LEU A 106 -11.83 4.47 -2.27
C LEU A 106 -12.29 4.29 -3.72
N LYS A 107 -12.37 5.40 -4.46
CA LYS A 107 -12.64 5.39 -5.90
C LYS A 107 -11.33 5.29 -6.67
N ILE A 108 -10.94 4.06 -7.00
CA ILE A 108 -9.65 3.75 -7.62
C ILE A 108 -9.73 3.38 -9.11
N LYS A 109 -10.93 3.39 -9.71
CA LYS A 109 -11.11 3.19 -11.15
C LYS A 109 -10.16 4.07 -11.98
N GLY A 110 -9.45 3.43 -12.91
CA GLY A 110 -8.41 4.04 -13.75
C GLY A 110 -7.06 4.22 -13.07
N ALA A 111 -6.88 3.82 -11.81
CA ALA A 111 -5.55 3.74 -11.20
C ALA A 111 -4.74 2.61 -11.84
N ALA A 112 -3.42 2.81 -11.95
CA ALA A 112 -2.51 1.77 -12.40
C ALA A 112 -2.17 0.81 -11.25
N LEU A 113 -2.37 -0.49 -11.43
CA LEU A 113 -1.88 -1.54 -10.54
C LEU A 113 -0.59 -2.10 -11.13
N LYS A 114 0.55 -1.84 -10.49
CA LYS A 114 1.84 -2.42 -10.85
C LYS A 114 2.15 -3.61 -9.96
N ILE A 115 2.32 -4.76 -10.60
CA ILE A 115 2.59 -6.04 -9.95
C ILE A 115 4.03 -6.41 -10.26
N LYS A 116 4.91 -6.28 -9.27
CA LYS A 116 6.30 -6.73 -9.33
C LYS A 116 6.38 -8.18 -8.87
N TYR A 117 7.11 -9.01 -9.61
CA TYR A 117 7.33 -10.42 -9.26
C TYR A 117 8.68 -10.88 -9.78
N ILE A 118 9.17 -12.01 -9.26
CA ILE A 118 10.42 -12.62 -9.70
C ILE A 118 10.08 -13.75 -10.67
N LYS A 119 10.69 -13.73 -11.86
CA LYS A 119 10.63 -14.82 -12.84
C LYS A 119 12.04 -15.11 -13.32
N ASN A 120 12.46 -16.37 -13.22
CA ASN A 120 13.81 -16.82 -13.60
C ASN A 120 14.93 -15.98 -12.96
N GLY A 121 14.77 -15.61 -11.68
CA GLY A 121 15.74 -14.80 -10.94
C GLY A 121 15.79 -13.32 -11.32
N LYS A 122 14.89 -12.83 -12.19
CA LYS A 122 14.80 -11.42 -12.59
C LYS A 122 13.50 -10.81 -12.11
N PHE A 123 13.55 -9.54 -11.73
CA PHE A 123 12.35 -8.76 -11.45
C PHE A 123 11.63 -8.41 -12.76
N GLU A 124 10.36 -8.77 -12.83
CA GLU A 124 9.45 -8.38 -13.89
C GLU A 124 8.32 -7.52 -13.31
N THR A 125 7.62 -6.80 -14.18
CA THR A 125 6.48 -5.96 -13.78
C THR A 125 5.36 -6.08 -14.79
N ILE A 126 4.16 -6.39 -14.30
CA ILE A 126 2.91 -6.27 -15.05
C ILE A 126 2.21 -4.99 -14.61
N THR A 127 1.74 -4.19 -15.56
CA THR A 127 0.87 -3.04 -15.27
C THR A 127 -0.53 -3.34 -15.75
N LYS A 128 -1.51 -3.21 -14.86
CA LYS A 128 -2.95 -3.25 -15.17
C LYS A 128 -3.59 -1.92 -14.80
N PHE A 129 -4.77 -1.66 -15.32
CA PHE A 129 -5.61 -0.54 -14.89
C PHE A 129 -6.86 -1.08 -14.21
N VAL A 130 -7.20 -0.52 -13.06
CA VAL A 130 -8.42 -0.89 -12.33
C VAL A 130 -9.64 -0.45 -13.14
N GLN A 131 -10.58 -1.38 -13.39
CA GLN A 131 -11.73 -1.17 -14.26
C GLN A 131 -12.95 -0.58 -13.55
#